data_AF-A0A921NF76-F1
#
_entry.id   AF-A0A921NF76-F1
#
_cell.length_a   1.000
_cell.length_b   1.000
_cell.length_c   1.000
_cell.angle_alpha   90.00
_cell.angle_beta   90.00
_cell.angle_gamma   90.00
#
_symmetry.space_group_name_H-M   'P 1'
#
loop_
_entity.id
_entity.type
_entity.pdbx_description
1 polymer ?
#
loop_
_entity_poly.entity_id
_entity_poly.type
_entity_poly.pdbx_seq_one_letter_code
_entity_poly.pdbx_strand_id
1 'polypeptide(L)'
;MSQFTFEQFKELYEGKFEITDTDYLLEQLAEKYHRVTEAYDRTVCTGPIVHGSIVPVTQFEREKVNRYARGVLESIALEYPQFSRSELRRAISAADR
;
A
#
# COMPACT_ATOMS: atom_id res chain seq x y z
N MET A 1 -38.41 19.86 -14.07
CA MET A 1 -37.09 20.07 -13.45
C MET A 1 -37.23 19.72 -11.98
N SER A 2 -36.74 18.56 -11.55
CA SER A 2 -36.84 18.15 -10.14
C SER A 2 -35.90 19.04 -9.33
N GLN A 3 -36.44 19.89 -8.46
CA GLN A 3 -35.65 20.66 -7.51
C GLN A 3 -35.21 19.73 -6.38
N PHE A 4 -33.92 19.68 -6.10
CA PHE A 4 -33.40 19.01 -4.90
C PHE A 4 -33.89 19.75 -3.66
N THR A 5 -34.30 19.01 -2.64
CA THR A 5 -34.58 19.60 -1.33
C THR A 5 -33.27 20.05 -0.68
N PHE A 6 -33.36 20.97 0.28
CA PHE A 6 -32.19 21.42 1.04
C PHE A 6 -31.42 20.26 1.68
N GLU A 7 -32.13 19.25 2.19
CA GLU A 7 -31.52 18.04 2.76
C GLU A 7 -30.79 17.21 1.70
N GLN A 8 -31.36 17.04 0.50
CA GLN A 8 -30.67 16.34 -0.59
C GLN A 8 -29.43 17.10 -1.08
N PHE A 9 -29.48 18.43 -1.12
CA PHE A 9 -28.32 19.26 -1.43
C PHE A 9 -27.24 19.13 -0.36
N LYS A 10 -27.64 19.16 0.91
CA LYS A 10 -26.75 19.01 2.06
C LYS A 10 -26.06 17.65 2.07
N GLU A 11 -26.78 16.55 1.87
CA GLU A 11 -26.19 15.21 1.74
C GLU A 11 -25.19 15.11 0.58
N LEU A 12 -25.50 15.73 -0.56
CA LEU A 12 -24.61 15.73 -1.73
C LEU A 12 -23.36 16.60 -1.50
N TYR A 13 -23.52 17.72 -0.78
CA TYR A 13 -22.46 18.70 -0.52
C TYR A 13 -21.53 18.25 0.61
N GLU A 14 -22.09 17.67 1.67
CA GLU A 14 -21.31 17.20 2.83
C GLU A 14 -20.59 15.90 2.52
N GLY A 15 -21.14 15.05 1.63
CA GLY A 15 -20.53 13.78 1.23
C GLY A 15 -20.40 12.78 2.39
N LYS A 16 -20.45 11.47 2.09
CA LYS A 16 -20.15 10.44 3.09
C LYS A 16 -18.70 10.01 2.96
N PHE A 17 -17.84 10.56 3.81
CA PHE A 17 -16.43 10.16 3.93
C PHE A 17 -16.31 8.99 4.89
N GLU A 18 -16.91 7.85 4.53
CA GLU A 18 -16.81 6.61 5.32
C GLU A 18 -15.70 5.73 4.75
N ILE A 19 -14.84 5.21 5.63
CA ILE A 19 -13.86 4.20 5.26
C ILE A 19 -14.63 2.94 4.85
N THR A 20 -14.42 2.50 3.62
CA THR A 20 -15.10 1.32 3.09
C THR A 20 -14.32 0.05 3.45
N ASP A 21 -14.99 -1.11 3.38
CA ASP A 21 -14.31 -2.41 3.50
C ASP A 21 -13.16 -2.57 2.48
N THR A 22 -13.29 -1.89 1.34
CA THR A 22 -12.28 -1.87 0.28
C THR A 22 -11.04 -1.10 0.72
N ASP A 23 -11.22 0.06 1.37
CA ASP A 23 -10.12 0.84 1.93
C ASP A 23 -9.38 0.06 3.02
N TYR A 24 -10.13 -0.59 3.91
CA TYR A 24 -9.56 -1.44 4.97
C TYR A 24 -8.79 -2.64 4.40
N LEU A 25 -9.27 -3.24 3.31
CA LEU A 25 -8.55 -4.31 2.63
C LEU A 25 -7.26 -3.79 1.98
N LEU A 26 -7.28 -2.64 1.31
CA LEU A 26 -6.08 -2.03 0.72
C LEU A 26 -5.02 -1.69 1.78
N GLU A 27 -5.44 -1.20 2.94
CA GLU A 27 -4.56 -0.94 4.09
C GLU A 27 -3.90 -2.22 4.59
N GLN A 28 -4.66 -3.28 4.86
CA GLN A 28 -4.11 -4.57 5.30
C GLN A 28 -3.13 -5.18 4.27
N LEU A 29 -3.41 -5.02 2.97
CA LEU A 29 -2.51 -5.49 1.91
C LEU A 29 -1.20 -4.68 1.88
N ALA A 30 -1.27 -3.37 2.13
CA ALA A 30 -0.09 -2.52 2.26
C ALA A 30 0.76 -2.90 3.49
N GLU A 31 0.13 -3.16 4.64
CA GLU A 31 0.82 -3.64 5.84
C GLU A 31 1.46 -5.01 5.61
N LYS A 32 0.74 -5.95 4.98
CA LYS A 32 1.26 -7.26 4.61
C LYS A 32 2.48 -7.13 3.71
N TYR A 33 2.43 -6.24 2.71
CA TYR A 33 3.55 -5.95 1.82
C TYR A 33 4.79 -5.52 2.62
N HIS A 34 4.67 -4.45 3.41
CA HIS A 34 5.78 -3.88 4.18
C HIS A 34 6.39 -4.88 5.16
N ARG A 35 5.54 -5.61 5.89
CA ARG A 35 6.00 -6.64 6.84
C ARG A 35 6.83 -7.72 6.16
N VAL A 36 6.38 -8.19 4.98
CA VAL A 36 7.05 -9.28 4.27
C VAL A 36 8.35 -8.79 3.62
N THR A 37 8.36 -7.59 3.04
CA THR A 37 9.58 -7.02 2.45
C THR A 37 10.62 -6.67 3.51
N GLU A 38 10.24 -6.02 4.60
CA GLU A 38 11.17 -5.70 5.70
C GLU A 38 11.77 -6.97 6.34
N ALA A 39 10.96 -8.03 6.50
CA ALA A 39 11.48 -9.30 6.99
C ALA A 39 12.55 -9.88 6.07
N TYR A 40 12.35 -9.80 4.75
CA TYR A 40 13.35 -10.24 3.77
C TYR A 40 14.59 -9.34 3.77
N ASP A 41 14.40 -8.02 3.83
CA ASP A 41 15.47 -7.03 3.86
C ASP A 41 16.40 -7.28 5.06
N ARG A 42 15.86 -7.64 6.23
CA ARG A 42 16.64 -8.05 7.42
C ARG A 42 17.46 -9.31 7.26
N THR A 43 17.15 -10.15 6.26
CA THR A 43 17.97 -11.33 5.94
C THR A 43 19.05 -11.05 4.90
N VAL A 44 18.89 -9.98 4.11
CA VAL A 44 19.74 -9.69 2.95
C VAL A 44 20.66 -8.51 3.19
N CYS A 45 20.12 -7.42 3.71
CA CYS A 45 20.82 -6.17 3.91
C CYS A 45 21.78 -6.27 5.10
N THR A 46 22.95 -5.68 4.94
CA THR A 46 23.99 -5.64 5.98
C THR A 46 24.30 -4.22 6.46
N GLY A 47 23.47 -3.25 6.05
CA GLY A 47 23.70 -1.83 6.33
C GLY A 47 23.10 -1.37 7.65
N PRO A 48 23.21 -0.05 7.93
CA PRO A 48 22.63 0.52 9.13
C PRO A 48 21.09 0.43 9.09
N ILE A 49 20.48 0.60 10.26
CA ILE A 49 19.05 0.83 10.36
C ILE A 49 18.80 2.33 10.24
N VAL A 50 17.95 2.74 9.29
CA VAL A 50 17.55 4.13 9.04
C VAL A 50 16.04 4.20 9.13
N HIS A 51 15.52 5.10 9.98
CA HIS A 51 14.07 5.24 10.24
C HIS A 51 13.35 3.92 10.59
N GLY A 52 14.04 2.98 11.24
CA GLY A 52 13.48 1.69 11.66
C GLY A 52 13.65 0.54 10.65
N SER A 53 14.04 0.84 9.41
CA SER A 53 14.29 -0.15 8.35
C SER A 53 15.78 -0.37 8.11
N ILE A 54 16.16 -1.61 7.85
CA ILE A 54 17.54 -1.96 7.47
C ILE A 54 17.80 -1.60 6.01
N VAL A 55 18.92 -0.93 5.71
CA VAL A 55 19.23 -0.50 4.33
C VAL A 55 20.31 -1.35 3.68
N PRO A 56 20.28 -1.55 2.35
CA PRO A 56 21.33 -2.26 1.63
C PRO A 56 22.62 -1.42 1.56
N VAL A 57 23.77 -2.07 1.76
CA VAL A 57 25.11 -1.45 1.60
C VAL A 57 25.58 -1.55 0.15
N THR A 58 25.29 -2.67 -0.50
CA THR A 58 25.81 -2.97 -1.84
C THR A 58 24.72 -2.89 -2.90
N GLN A 59 25.15 -2.71 -4.16
CA GLN A 59 24.23 -2.79 -5.30
C GLN A 59 23.58 -4.18 -5.39
N PHE A 60 24.30 -5.24 -5.06
CA PHE A 60 23.79 -6.60 -5.10
C PHE A 60 22.66 -6.84 -4.08
N GLU A 61 22.82 -6.35 -2.84
CA GLU A 61 21.76 -6.37 -1.84
C GLU A 61 20.54 -5.57 -2.33
N ARG A 62 20.77 -4.37 -2.86
CA ARG A 62 19.72 -3.50 -3.42
C ARG A 62 18.93 -4.20 -4.53
N GLU A 63 19.60 -4.92 -5.43
CA GLU A 63 18.94 -5.66 -6.51
C GLU A 63 18.09 -6.82 -5.99
N LYS A 64 18.56 -7.54 -4.95
CA LYS A 64 17.82 -8.63 -4.32
C LYS A 64 16.53 -8.13 -3.68
N VAL A 65 16.62 -7.11 -2.82
CA VAL A 65 15.45 -6.57 -2.12
C VAL A 65 14.44 -5.97 -3.10
N ASN A 66 14.91 -5.25 -4.11
CA ASN A 66 14.03 -4.72 -5.17
C ASN A 66 13.32 -5.82 -5.96
N ARG A 67 14.02 -6.91 -6.28
CA ARG A 67 13.42 -8.04 -6.99
C ARG A 67 12.36 -8.72 -6.12
N TYR A 68 12.67 -8.94 -4.84
CA TYR A 68 11.74 -9.55 -3.90
C TYR A 68 10.49 -8.67 -3.71
N ALA A 69 10.67 -7.39 -3.46
CA ALA A 69 9.61 -6.41 -3.32
C ALA A 69 8.68 -6.35 -4.56
N ARG A 70 9.24 -6.43 -5.77
CA ARG A 70 8.43 -6.55 -6.99
C ARG A 70 7.65 -7.86 -7.03
N GLY A 71 8.28 -8.98 -6.67
CA GLY A 71 7.64 -10.29 -6.60
C GLY A 71 6.46 -10.32 -5.62
N VAL A 72 6.61 -9.71 -4.44
CA VAL A 72 5.53 -9.59 -3.45
C VAL A 72 4.36 -8.78 -4.01
N LEU A 73 4.62 -7.62 -4.63
CA LEU A 73 3.56 -6.82 -5.25
C LEU A 73 2.82 -7.60 -6.34
N GLU A 74 3.55 -8.31 -7.20
CA GLU A 74 2.95 -9.13 -8.26
C GLU A 74 2.12 -10.29 -7.66
N SER A 75 2.59 -10.94 -6.60
CA SER A 75 1.81 -11.96 -5.89
C SER A 75 0.51 -11.40 -5.31
N ILE A 76 0.55 -10.22 -4.69
CA ILE A 76 -0.66 -9.57 -4.15
C ILE A 76 -1.60 -9.21 -5.30
N ALA A 77 -1.10 -8.66 -6.40
CA ALA A 77 -1.93 -8.32 -7.56
C ALA A 77 -2.58 -9.55 -8.21
N LEU A 78 -1.93 -10.71 -8.17
CA LEU A 78 -2.50 -11.98 -8.63
C LEU A 78 -3.56 -12.53 -7.67
N GLU A 79 -3.33 -12.40 -6.35
CA GLU A 79 -4.26 -12.87 -5.30
C GLU A 79 -5.52 -11.99 -5.23
N TYR A 80 -5.40 -10.69 -5.50
CA TYR A 80 -6.49 -9.70 -5.43
C TYR A 80 -6.70 -8.98 -6.78
N PRO A 81 -7.25 -9.68 -7.80
CA PRO A 81 -7.41 -9.14 -9.15
C PRO A 81 -8.43 -7.99 -9.25
N GLN A 82 -9.24 -7.77 -8.22
CA GLN A 82 -10.15 -6.61 -8.13
C GLN A 82 -9.40 -5.28 -7.99
N PHE A 83 -8.12 -5.30 -7.59
CA PHE A 83 -7.30 -4.11 -7.46
C PHE A 83 -6.33 -3.95 -8.62
N SER A 84 -6.25 -2.74 -9.15
CA SER A 84 -5.19 -2.36 -10.07
C SER A 84 -3.84 -2.26 -9.35
N ARG A 85 -2.76 -2.49 -10.08
CA ARG A 85 -1.39 -2.26 -9.55
C ARG A 85 -1.18 -0.82 -9.07
N SER A 86 -1.85 0.15 -9.68
CA SER A 86 -1.78 1.55 -9.26
C SER A 86 -2.46 1.80 -7.92
N GLU A 87 -3.58 1.15 -7.63
CA GLU A 87 -4.25 1.23 -6.33
C GLU A 87 -3.38 0.60 -5.24
N LEU A 88 -2.86 -0.61 -5.49
CA LEU A 88 -1.96 -1.28 -4.54
C LEU A 88 -0.70 -0.44 -4.24
N ARG A 89 -0.04 0.11 -5.27
CA ARG A 89 1.12 0.99 -5.07
C ARG A 89 0.79 2.25 -4.28
N ARG A 90 -0.39 2.83 -4.53
CA ARG A 90 -0.85 4.01 -3.80
C ARG A 90 -1.08 3.70 -2.33
N ALA A 91 -1.73 2.57 -2.04
CA ALA A 91 -1.96 2.11 -0.67
C ALA A 91 -0.63 1.84 0.05
N ILE A 92 0.29 1.11 -0.59
CA ILE A 92 1.64 0.84 -0.04
C ILE A 92 2.39 2.14 0.28
N SER A 93 2.37 3.11 -0.65
CA SER A 93 3.02 4.41 -0.44
C SER A 93 2.29 5.30 0.58
N ALA A 94 1.00 5.08 0.82
CA ALA A 94 0.25 5.80 1.85
C ALA A 94 0.57 5.26 3.26
N ALA A 95 0.77 3.95 3.38
CA ALA A 95 1.11 3.29 4.64
C ALA A 95 2.55 3.57 5.14
N ASP A 96 3.41 4.12 4.28
CA ASP A 96 4.81 4.47 4.60
C ASP A 96 4.97 5.91 5.16
N ARG A 97 3.87 6.65 5.32
CA ARG A 97 3.89 8.07 5.75
C ARG A 97 3.74 8.27 7.24
#